data_AF-A0A9C8ZKN7-F1
#
_entry.id   AF-A0A9C8ZKN7-F1
#
_cell.length_a   1.000
_cell.length_b   1.000
_cell.length_c   1.000
_cell.angle_alpha   90.00
_cell.angle_beta   90.00
_cell.angle_gamma   90.00
#
_symmetry.space_group_name_H-M   'P 1'
#
loop_
_entity.id
_entity.type
_entity.pdbx_description
1 polymer ?
#
loop_
_entity_poly.entity_id
_entity_poly.type
_entity_poly.pdbx_seq_one_letter_code
_entity_poly.pdbx_strand_id
1 'polypeptide(L)'
;MSTSDQSAASMDADHISAERAPLINREAERQAILNRLKEARNGQGAALAIEGKSGLGKSRLAREVAAQARREGVRVAFVPCRGSTYHPDQPLVELARALLDIKPDLGPETTLIRIEQALGDLLLPDLIPAFIRLFRLPPATGILAEKL
;
A
#
# COMPACT_ATOMS: atom_id res chain seq x y z
N MET A 1 -42.72 46.26 -21.63
CA MET A 1 -42.18 45.10 -22.36
C MET A 1 -41.20 44.42 -21.41
N SER A 2 -41.58 43.49 -20.51
CA SER A 2 -42.12 42.13 -20.75
C SER A 2 -41.48 41.50 -21.99
N THR A 3 -40.69 40.44 -21.90
CA THR A 3 -40.86 39.14 -21.20
C THR A 3 -39.57 38.75 -20.45
N SER A 4 -39.56 38.28 -19.20
CA SER A 4 -40.11 37.03 -18.64
C SER A 4 -39.53 35.76 -19.26
N ASP A 5 -38.57 35.13 -18.58
CA ASP A 5 -38.68 33.80 -17.95
C ASP A 5 -37.38 33.57 -17.13
N GLN A 6 -37.41 33.51 -15.79
CA GLN A 6 -37.66 32.31 -14.96
C GLN A 6 -36.76 31.12 -15.34
N SER A 7 -36.20 30.31 -14.46
CA SER A 7 -36.28 30.12 -13.01
C SER A 7 -35.39 28.91 -12.70
N ALA A 8 -34.58 28.99 -11.65
CA ALA A 8 -34.22 27.91 -10.71
C ALA A 8 -33.07 28.47 -9.86
N ALA A 9 -33.21 28.94 -8.62
CA ALA A 9 -33.94 28.41 -7.47
C ALA A 9 -33.64 26.92 -7.17
N SER A 10 -32.88 26.75 -6.08
CA SER A 10 -32.84 25.63 -5.14
C SER A 10 -32.23 24.28 -5.55
N MET A 11 -31.40 23.77 -4.63
CA MET A 11 -31.11 22.36 -4.23
C MET A 11 -29.58 22.19 -4.14
N ASP A 12 -28.91 22.19 -2.97
CA ASP A 12 -29.19 21.52 -1.69
C ASP A 12 -29.81 20.11 -1.86
N ALA A 13 -29.08 19.10 -1.35
CA ALA A 13 -29.22 17.65 -1.58
C ALA A 13 -28.41 17.17 -2.81
N ASP A 14 -27.32 16.41 -2.72
CA ASP A 14 -26.93 15.44 -1.71
C ASP A 14 -25.40 15.35 -1.63
N HIS A 15 -24.82 15.98 -0.62
CA HIS A 15 -23.54 15.48 -0.10
C HIS A 15 -23.88 14.21 0.69
N ILE A 16 -23.98 13.07 0.00
CA ILE A 16 -23.99 11.78 0.67
C ILE A 16 -22.62 11.66 1.34
N SER A 17 -22.60 11.99 2.64
CA SER A 17 -21.55 11.65 3.57
C SER A 17 -21.24 10.17 3.39
N ALA A 18 -20.15 9.86 2.67
CA ALA A 18 -19.67 8.51 2.41
C ALA A 18 -19.09 7.84 3.68
N GLU A 19 -19.55 8.25 4.86
CA GLU A 19 -19.36 7.51 6.08
C GLU A 19 -20.39 6.36 6.14
N ARG A 20 -19.87 5.15 5.93
CA ARG A 20 -20.32 3.92 6.61
C ARG A 20 -21.68 3.32 6.23
N ALA A 21 -21.96 3.11 4.95
CA ALA A 21 -22.88 2.01 4.61
C ALA A 21 -22.19 0.68 5.02
N PRO A 22 -22.69 -0.19 5.91
CA PRO A 22 -21.99 -1.40 6.31
C PRO A 22 -21.65 -2.29 5.10
N LEU A 23 -20.51 -3.00 5.15
CA LEU A 23 -20.18 -4.03 4.15
C LEU A 23 -21.12 -5.24 4.36
N ILE A 24 -22.34 -5.15 3.82
CA ILE A 24 -23.32 -6.24 3.88
C ILE A 24 -22.81 -7.41 3.01
N ASN A 25 -22.92 -8.64 3.51
CA ASN A 25 -22.50 -9.89 2.86
C ASN A 25 -20.98 -10.04 2.60
N ARG A 26 -20.10 -9.40 3.39
CA ARG A 26 -18.64 -9.61 3.30
C ARG A 26 -17.96 -10.04 4.60
N GLU A 27 -18.75 -10.43 5.61
CA GLU A 27 -18.20 -10.78 6.92
C GLU A 27 -17.38 -12.08 6.88
N ALA A 28 -17.78 -13.04 6.04
CA ALA A 28 -17.03 -14.28 5.86
C ALA A 28 -15.64 -14.02 5.25
N GLU A 29 -15.56 -13.20 4.19
CA GLU A 29 -14.29 -12.83 3.57
C GLU A 29 -13.43 -11.98 4.50
N ARG A 30 -14.04 -11.04 5.23
CA ARG A 30 -13.35 -10.23 6.25
C ARG A 30 -12.73 -11.14 7.31
N GLN A 31 -13.50 -12.08 7.85
CA GLN A 31 -13.03 -13.01 8.88
C GLN A 31 -11.94 -13.94 8.34
N ALA A 32 -12.04 -14.39 7.09
CA ALA A 32 -11.01 -15.20 6.45
C ALA A 32 -9.66 -14.46 6.38
N ILE A 33 -9.66 -13.19 5.96
CA ILE A 33 -8.43 -12.38 5.91
C ILE A 33 -7.90 -12.12 7.33
N LEU A 34 -8.77 -11.84 8.30
CA LEU A 34 -8.36 -11.63 9.70
C LEU A 34 -7.76 -12.89 10.34
N ASN A 35 -8.27 -14.08 10.02
CA ASN A 35 -7.67 -15.34 10.48
C ASN A 35 -6.25 -15.52 9.94
N ARG A 36 -6.03 -15.23 8.65
CA ARG A 36 -4.70 -15.25 8.04
C ARG A 36 -3.76 -14.20 8.63
N LEU A 37 -4.28 -13.02 8.98
CA LEU A 37 -3.50 -12.01 9.68
C LEU A 37 -3.03 -12.50 11.06
N LYS A 38 -3.87 -13.24 11.80
CA LYS A 38 -3.48 -13.85 13.09
C LYS A 38 -2.37 -14.89 12.90
N GLU A 39 -2.47 -15.75 11.89
CA GLU A 39 -1.42 -16.71 11.54
C GLU A 39 -0.11 -16.00 11.17
N ALA A 40 -0.19 -14.94 10.36
CA ALA A 40 0.98 -14.14 9.96
C ALA A 40 1.69 -13.51 11.15
N ARG A 41 0.96 -13.05 12.18
CA ARG A 41 1.54 -12.54 13.43
C ARG A 41 2.29 -13.60 14.23
N ASN A 42 1.96 -14.88 14.03
CA ASN A 42 2.65 -16.02 14.63
C ASN A 42 3.79 -16.55 13.74
N GLY A 43 4.21 -15.80 12.73
CA GLY A 43 5.29 -16.16 11.80
C GLY A 43 4.85 -16.97 10.58
N GLN A 44 3.56 -17.24 10.41
CA GLN A 44 3.02 -17.98 9.27
C GLN A 44 2.43 -17.03 8.23
N GLY A 45 3.30 -16.39 7.46
CA GLY A 45 2.91 -15.46 6.40
C GLY A 45 2.10 -16.13 5.28
N ALA A 46 1.26 -15.35 4.60
CA ALA A 46 0.47 -15.82 3.47
C ALA A 46 0.24 -14.70 2.44
N ALA A 47 0.01 -15.08 1.19
CA ALA A 47 -0.48 -14.19 0.14
C ALA A 47 -1.96 -14.50 -0.14
N LEU A 48 -2.78 -13.46 -0.28
CA LEU A 48 -4.21 -13.58 -0.56
C LEU A 48 -4.57 -12.72 -1.78
N ALA A 49 -5.41 -13.25 -2.65
CA ALA A 49 -6.00 -12.53 -3.78
C ALA A 49 -7.50 -12.30 -3.51
N ILE A 50 -7.97 -11.06 -3.70
CA ILE A 50 -9.39 -10.72 -3.62
C ILE A 50 -9.93 -10.53 -5.03
N GLU A 51 -10.71 -11.50 -5.49
CA GLU A 51 -11.28 -11.50 -6.83
C GLU A 51 -12.75 -11.08 -6.83
N GLY A 52 -13.22 -10.57 -7.97
CA GLY A 52 -14.63 -10.21 -8.15
C GLY A 52 -14.85 -9.04 -9.10
N LYS A 53 -16.10 -8.85 -9.52
CA LYS A 53 -16.50 -7.78 -10.46
C LYS A 53 -16.15 -6.38 -9.92
N SER A 54 -15.92 -5.44 -10.84
CA SER A 54 -15.68 -4.04 -10.49
C SER A 54 -16.85 -3.48 -9.66
N GLY A 55 -16.57 -2.57 -8.73
CA GLY A 55 -17.59 -1.95 -7.88
C GLY A 55 -18.08 -2.77 -6.66
N LEU A 56 -17.75 -4.06 -6.52
CA LEU A 56 -18.22 -4.91 -5.40
C LEU A 56 -17.47 -4.71 -4.06
N GLY A 57 -16.86 -3.54 -3.84
CA GLY A 57 -16.25 -3.19 -2.56
C GLY A 57 -14.92 -3.87 -2.22
N LYS A 58 -14.19 -4.47 -3.18
CA LYS A 58 -12.90 -5.15 -2.93
C LYS A 58 -11.87 -4.25 -2.22
N SER A 59 -11.66 -3.04 -2.75
CA SER A 59 -10.73 -2.06 -2.14
C SER A 59 -11.23 -1.59 -0.78
N ARG A 60 -12.55 -1.58 -0.57
CA ARG A 60 -13.13 -1.22 0.72
C ARG A 60 -12.89 -2.32 1.77
N LEU A 61 -13.10 -3.59 1.42
CA LEU A 61 -12.77 -4.74 2.27
C LEU A 61 -11.30 -4.70 2.71
N ALA A 62 -10.38 -4.51 1.76
CA ALA A 62 -8.95 -4.40 2.07
C ALA A 62 -8.65 -3.23 3.04
N ARG A 63 -9.28 -2.05 2.84
CA ARG A 63 -9.13 -0.89 3.72
C ARG A 63 -9.67 -1.13 5.13
N GLU A 64 -10.80 -1.81 5.27
CA GLU A 64 -11.38 -2.12 6.58
C GLU A 64 -10.50 -3.10 7.37
N VAL A 65 -10.01 -4.16 6.73
CA VAL A 65 -9.05 -5.10 7.35
C VAL A 65 -7.76 -4.36 7.74
N ALA A 66 -7.22 -3.52 6.86
CA ALA A 66 -6.03 -2.75 7.15
C ALA A 66 -6.20 -1.76 8.30
N ALA A 67 -7.36 -1.10 8.41
CA ALA A 67 -7.67 -0.23 9.54
C ALA A 67 -7.72 -1.01 10.86
N GLN A 68 -8.26 -2.23 10.84
CA GLN A 68 -8.19 -3.12 11.99
C GLN A 68 -6.75 -3.54 12.30
N ALA A 69 -5.98 -3.98 11.31
CA ALA A 69 -4.58 -4.38 11.48
C ALA A 69 -3.72 -3.27 12.09
N ARG A 70 -3.90 -2.01 11.64
CA ARG A 70 -3.24 -0.83 12.25
C ARG A 70 -3.59 -0.65 13.72
N ARG A 71 -4.87 -0.79 14.09
CA ARG A 71 -5.32 -0.72 15.49
C ARG A 71 -4.69 -1.82 16.36
N GLU A 72 -4.35 -2.95 15.75
CA GLU A 72 -3.65 -4.08 16.39
C GLU A 72 -2.12 -3.96 16.34
N GLY A 73 -1.57 -2.81 15.90
CA GLY A 73 -0.13 -2.54 15.87
C GLY A 73 0.60 -3.13 14.67
N VAL A 74 -0.11 -3.66 13.67
CA VAL A 74 0.50 -4.19 12.44
C VAL A 74 0.87 -3.03 11.51
N ARG A 75 2.09 -3.06 10.96
CA ARG A 75 2.53 -2.13 9.91
C ARG A 75 1.76 -2.43 8.63
N VAL A 76 1.10 -1.41 8.05
CA VAL A 76 0.29 -1.57 6.83
C VAL A 76 0.62 -0.51 5.79
N ALA A 77 1.00 -0.96 4.60
CA ALA A 77 1.15 -0.14 3.40
C ALA A 77 0.01 -0.38 2.42
N PHE A 78 -0.40 0.68 1.70
CA PHE A 78 -1.32 0.59 0.56
C PHE A 78 -0.66 1.22 -0.65
N VAL A 79 -0.59 0.46 -1.73
CA VAL A 79 -0.05 0.93 -3.00
C VAL A 79 -1.09 0.73 -4.10
N PRO A 80 -1.52 1.81 -4.78
CA PRO A 80 -2.39 1.69 -5.93
C PRO A 80 -1.59 1.12 -7.11
N CYS A 81 -1.89 -0.12 -7.50
CA CYS A 81 -1.33 -0.69 -8.73
C CYS A 81 -2.11 -0.15 -9.94
N ARG A 82 -1.65 0.99 -10.47
CA ARG A 82 -2.10 1.50 -11.77
C ARG A 82 -1.16 0.90 -12.80
N GLY A 83 -1.66 0.02 -13.66
CA GLY A 83 -0.85 -0.58 -14.71
C GLY A 83 -0.12 0.52 -15.50
N SER A 84 1.21 0.44 -15.54
CA SER A 84 2.07 1.35 -16.29
C SER A 84 2.95 0.52 -17.21
N THR A 85 2.95 0.84 -18.50
CA THR A 85 3.82 0.18 -19.48
C THR A 85 5.28 0.52 -19.26
N TYR A 86 5.57 1.73 -18.76
CA TYR A 86 6.93 2.24 -18.61
C TYR A 86 7.57 1.93 -17.26
N HIS A 87 6.74 1.72 -16.22
CA HIS A 87 7.21 1.46 -14.86
C HIS A 87 6.40 0.33 -14.21
N PRO A 88 6.49 -0.91 -14.70
CA PRO A 88 5.71 -2.04 -14.20
C PRO A 88 6.07 -2.43 -12.76
N ASP A 89 7.29 -2.12 -12.32
CA ASP A 89 7.84 -2.39 -10.99
C ASP A 89 7.57 -1.27 -9.98
N GLN A 90 7.04 -0.13 -10.42
CA GLN A 90 6.79 1.04 -9.56
C GLN A 90 5.96 0.71 -8.30
N PRO A 91 4.88 -0.10 -8.37
CA PRO A 91 4.12 -0.45 -7.17
C PRO A 91 4.96 -1.21 -6.14
N LEU A 92 5.96 -1.98 -6.56
CA LEU A 92 6.85 -2.71 -5.67
C LEU A 92 7.85 -1.78 -4.99
N VAL A 93 8.39 -0.79 -5.73
CA VAL A 93 9.24 0.28 -5.16
C VAL A 93 8.46 1.08 -4.11
N GLU A 94 7.24 1.49 -4.43
CA GLU A 94 6.37 2.24 -3.50
C GLU A 94 6.03 1.41 -2.25
N LEU A 95 5.79 0.11 -2.42
CA LEU A 95 5.52 -0.81 -1.31
C LEU A 95 6.74 -0.93 -0.40
N ALA A 96 7.92 -1.15 -0.98
CA ALA A 96 9.17 -1.22 -0.25
C ALA A 96 9.46 0.09 0.50
N ARG A 97 9.28 1.25 -0.15
CA ARG A 97 9.41 2.55 0.51
C ARG A 97 8.49 2.70 1.71
N ALA A 98 7.22 2.35 1.56
CA ALA A 98 6.23 2.45 2.63
C ALA A 98 6.51 1.48 3.79
N LEU A 99 6.98 0.27 3.50
CA LEU A 99 7.26 -0.74 4.54
C LEU A 99 8.58 -0.49 5.28
N LEU A 100 9.59 0.05 4.59
CA LEU A 100 10.93 0.33 5.13
C LEU A 100 11.11 1.78 5.59
N ASP A 101 10.07 2.61 5.53
CA ASP A 101 10.10 4.03 5.89
C ASP A 101 11.15 4.86 5.11
N ILE A 102 11.27 4.59 3.81
CA ILE A 102 12.23 5.26 2.91
C ILE A 102 11.53 6.40 2.18
N LYS A 103 11.86 7.65 2.55
CA LYS A 103 11.27 8.84 1.93
C LYS A 103 11.71 9.01 0.46
N PRO A 104 10.83 9.52 -0.43
CA PRO A 104 11.07 9.63 -1.86
C PRO A 104 12.19 10.60 -2.24
N ASP A 105 12.47 11.58 -1.39
CA ASP A 105 13.46 12.65 -1.57
C ASP A 105 14.87 12.27 -1.07
N LEU A 106 15.04 11.08 -0.50
CA LEU A 106 16.36 10.60 -0.08
C LEU A 106 17.28 10.38 -1.28
N GLY A 107 18.53 10.84 -1.14
CA GLY A 107 19.59 10.53 -2.08
C GLY A 107 19.88 9.02 -2.15
N PRO A 108 20.55 8.56 -3.22
CA PRO A 108 20.81 7.14 -3.43
C PRO A 108 21.61 6.48 -2.30
N GLU A 109 22.64 7.16 -1.79
CA GLU A 109 23.48 6.65 -0.69
C GLU A 109 22.68 6.45 0.60
N THR A 110 21.87 7.45 0.99
CA THR A 110 21.03 7.36 2.19
C THR A 110 19.95 6.29 2.02
N THR A 111 19.42 6.11 0.81
CA THR A 111 18.46 5.05 0.50
C THR A 111 19.10 3.68 0.69
N LEU A 112 20.33 3.47 0.21
CA LEU A 112 21.06 2.22 0.38
C LEU A 112 21.28 1.89 1.86
N ILE A 113 21.79 2.84 2.65
CA ILE A 113 22.01 2.66 4.10
C ILE A 113 20.71 2.22 4.79
N ARG A 114 19.57 2.83 4.42
CA ARG A 114 18.26 2.46 4.99
C ARG A 114 17.82 1.06 4.59
N ILE A 115 18.07 0.65 3.35
CA ILE A 115 17.78 -0.71 2.88
C ILE A 115 18.63 -1.73 3.65
N GLU A 116 19.94 -1.49 3.76
CA GLU A 116 20.86 -2.38 4.48
C GLU A 116 20.47 -2.53 5.95
N GLN A 117 20.19 -1.42 6.63
CA GLN A 117 19.72 -1.42 8.01
C GLN A 117 18.41 -2.18 8.16
N ALA A 118 17.40 -1.84 7.35
CA ALA A 118 16.07 -2.43 7.51
C ALA A 118 16.05 -3.92 7.15
N LEU A 119 16.81 -4.35 6.14
CA LEU A 119 16.94 -5.77 5.79
C LEU A 119 17.79 -6.53 6.81
N GLY A 120 18.80 -5.90 7.41
CA GLY A 120 19.55 -6.44 8.53
C GLY A 120 18.66 -6.71 9.75
N ASP A 121 17.84 -5.74 10.14
CA ASP A 121 16.87 -5.87 11.25
C ASP A 121 15.82 -6.96 11.00
N LEU A 122 15.49 -7.21 9.72
CA LEU A 122 14.59 -8.27 9.29
C LEU A 122 15.27 -9.64 9.12
N LEU A 123 16.59 -9.74 9.34
CA LEU A 123 17.39 -10.95 9.10
C LEU A 123 17.34 -11.43 7.64
N LEU A 124 17.30 -10.48 6.70
CA LEU A 124 17.24 -10.72 5.25
C LEU A 124 18.37 -10.00 4.47
N PRO A 125 19.64 -10.05 4.90
CA PRO A 125 20.73 -9.34 4.21
C PRO A 125 20.94 -9.83 2.77
N ASP A 126 20.65 -11.11 2.49
CA ASP A 126 20.79 -11.70 1.16
C ASP A 126 19.88 -11.05 0.10
N LEU A 127 18.86 -10.29 0.53
CA LEU A 127 17.97 -9.55 -0.37
C LEU A 127 18.49 -8.16 -0.75
N ILE A 128 19.58 -7.67 -0.14
CA ILE A 128 20.16 -6.34 -0.44
C ILE A 128 20.40 -6.17 -1.94
N PRO A 129 21.04 -7.11 -2.68
CA PRO A 129 21.24 -6.96 -4.12
C PRO A 129 19.93 -6.87 -4.92
N ALA A 130 18.87 -7.54 -4.47
CA ALA A 130 17.57 -7.45 -5.11
C ALA A 130 16.92 -6.07 -4.91
N PHE A 131 17.06 -5.50 -3.71
CA PHE A 131 16.57 -4.15 -3.42
C PHE A 131 17.38 -3.07 -4.14
N ILE A 132 18.70 -3.21 -4.26
CA ILE A 132 19.53 -2.30 -5.08
C ILE A 132 19.01 -2.25 -6.52
N ARG A 133 18.74 -3.41 -7.14
CA ARG A 133 18.18 -3.49 -8.49
C ARG A 133 16.78 -2.90 -8.57
N LEU A 134 15.91 -3.23 -7.61
CA LEU A 134 14.53 -2.73 -7.55
C LEU A 134 14.48 -1.19 -7.45
N PHE A 135 15.34 -0.60 -6.61
CA PHE A 135 15.43 0.85 -6.42
C PHE A 135 16.29 1.55 -7.48
N ARG A 136 16.89 0.80 -8.43
CA ARG A 136 17.82 1.31 -9.45
C ARG A 136 18.95 2.16 -8.84
N LEU A 137 19.48 1.74 -7.69
CA LEU A 137 20.55 2.46 -7.02
C LEU A 137 21.89 2.22 -7.71
N PRO A 138 22.75 3.25 -7.81
CA PRO A 138 24.12 3.04 -8.25
C PRO A 138 24.85 2.14 -7.24
N PRO A 139 25.81 1.32 -7.68
CA PRO A 139 26.66 0.58 -6.76
C PRO A 139 27.36 1.57 -5.83
N ALA A 140 27.43 1.23 -4.54
CA ALA A 140 28.08 2.08 -3.53
C ALA A 140 29.49 2.44 -4.01
N THR A 141 29.70 3.70 -4.37
CA THR A 141 30.99 4.17 -4.90
C THR A 141 31.77 4.72 -3.72
N GLY A 142 32.49 3.85 -3.01
CA GLY A 142 33.39 4.28 -1.93
C GLY A 142 33.89 3.12 -1.08
N ILE A 143 35.21 2.86 -1.15
CA ILE A 143 36.19 2.14 -0.28
C ILE A 143 35.77 0.84 0.46
N LEU A 144 34.50 0.54 0.69
CA LEU A 144 33.98 -0.67 1.34
C LEU A 144 33.59 -1.78 0.36
N ALA A 145 33.91 -1.64 -0.93
CA ALA A 145 33.68 -2.68 -1.94
C ALA A 145 34.54 -3.94 -1.74
N GLU A 146 35.51 -3.94 -0.83
CA GLU A 146 36.39 -5.09 -0.57
C GLU A 146 35.88 -6.09 0.48
N LYS A 147 34.65 -5.96 1.00
CA LYS A 147 34.16 -6.87 2.06
C LYS A 147 32.74 -7.42 1.88
N LEU A 148 32.31 -7.64 0.64
CA LEU A 148 31.18 -8.52 0.33
C LEU A 148 31.65 -9.69 -0.52
#